data_AF-A0A821HJ61-F1
#
_entry.id   AF-A0A821HJ61-F1
#
_cell.length_a   1.000
_cell.length_b   1.000
_cell.length_c   1.000
_cell.angle_alpha   90.00
_cell.angle_beta   90.00
_cell.angle_gamma   90.00
#
_symmetry.space_group_name_H-M   'P 1'
#
loop_
_entity.id
_entity.type
_entity.pdbx_description
1 polymer ?
#
loop_
_entity_poly.entity_id
_entity_poly.type
_entity_poly.pdbx_seq_one_letter_code
_entity_poly.pdbx_strand_id
1 'polypeptide(L)' 'MNLTLVLFIFRAKYPSQYLPLEVPIQAITGSVDITVPISQTITFAKQAKSAGDNCAQVIVEGEDHFVHLNISSKSSN' A
#
# COMPACT_ATOMS: atom_id res chain seq x y z
N MET A 1 -28.81 8.99 -14.30
CA MET A 1 -27.58 8.36 -13.73
C MET A 1 -27.24 9.13 -12.46
N ASN A 2 -27.47 8.55 -11.27
CA ASN A 2 -27.51 9.30 -10.01
C ASN A 2 -26.11 9.41 -9.39
N LEU A 3 -25.70 10.63 -9.01
CA LEU A 3 -24.34 10.97 -8.55
C LEU A 3 -23.87 10.11 -7.35
N THR A 4 -24.81 9.67 -6.52
CA THR A 4 -24.57 8.87 -5.31
C THR A 4 -24.02 7.47 -5.62
N LEU A 5 -24.42 6.85 -6.73
CA LEU A 5 -23.98 5.51 -7.10
C LEU A 5 -22.56 5.51 -7.71
N VAL A 6 -22.19 6.60 -8.40
CA VAL A 6 -20.84 6.78 -8.96
C VAL A 6 -19.81 6.94 -7.84
N LEU A 7 -20.16 7.68 -6.78
CA LEU A 7 -19.27 7.84 -5.63
C LEU A 7 -19.03 6.49 -4.93
N PHE A 8 -20.07 5.69 -4.71
CA PHE A 8 -19.98 4.40 -4.01
C PHE A 8 -19.15 3.36 -4.78
N ILE A 9 -19.18 3.35 -6.11
CA ILE A 9 -18.37 2.43 -6.94
C ILE A 9 -16.89 2.85 -6.96
N PHE A 10 -16.59 4.15 -6.98
CA PHE A 10 -15.20 4.62 -6.77
C PHE A 10 -14.70 4.26 -5.37
N ARG A 11 -15.60 4.25 -4.37
CA ARG A 11 -15.33 3.83 -2.99
C ARG A 11 -15.14 2.33 -2.77
N ALA A 12 -15.03 1.48 -3.78
CA ALA A 12 -14.63 0.07 -3.56
C ALA A 12 -13.21 -0.23 -4.04
N LYS A 13 -12.59 0.68 -4.81
CA LYS A 13 -11.35 0.41 -5.55
C LYS A 13 -10.06 0.80 -4.84
N TYR A 14 -10.11 1.67 -3.83
CA TYR A 14 -8.90 2.24 -3.22
C TYR A 14 -8.81 1.87 -1.75
N PRO A 15 -7.83 1.06 -1.32
CA PRO A 15 -7.70 0.64 0.08
C PRO A 15 -7.65 1.80 1.08
N SER A 16 -7.05 2.93 0.70
CA SER A 16 -6.85 4.08 1.59
C SER A 16 -8.11 4.76 2.09
N GLN A 17 -9.27 4.46 1.50
CA GLN A 17 -10.52 5.00 1.98
C GLN A 17 -11.04 4.38 3.28
N TYR A 18 -10.49 3.23 3.66
CA TYR A 18 -10.84 2.52 4.89
C TYR A 18 -9.94 2.92 6.05
N LEU A 19 -8.98 3.83 5.82
CA LEU A 19 -8.14 4.39 6.87
C LEU A 19 -8.96 5.33 7.79
N PRO A 20 -8.64 5.39 9.09
CA PRO A 20 -7.60 4.60 9.77
C PRO A 20 -8.02 3.14 10.00
N LEU A 21 -7.04 2.23 10.02
CA LEU A 21 -7.27 0.81 10.33
C LEU A 21 -7.06 0.47 11.81
N GLU A 22 -6.46 1.37 12.59
CA GLU A 22 -6.25 1.26 14.04
C GLU A 22 -5.43 0.03 14.48
N VAL A 23 -4.64 -0.53 13.56
CA VAL A 23 -3.68 -1.61 13.81
C VAL A 23 -2.31 -1.21 13.25
N PRO A 24 -1.20 -1.79 13.74
CA PRO A 24 0.11 -1.58 13.13
C PRO A 24 0.12 -2.04 11.66
N ILE A 25 0.61 -1.18 10.77
CA ILE A 25 0.68 -1.45 9.33
C ILE A 25 2.16 -1.45 8.89
N GLN A 26 2.51 -2.41 8.04
CA GLN A 26 3.76 -2.38 7.29
C GLN A 26 3.45 -2.40 5.79
N ALA A 27 3.77 -1.32 5.09
CA ALA A 27 3.60 -1.19 3.65
C ALA A 27 4.95 -1.44 2.97
N ILE A 28 5.05 -2.58 2.26
CA ILE A 28 6.30 -3.09 1.68
C ILE A 28 6.20 -3.10 0.15
N THR A 29 7.28 -2.75 -0.54
CA THR A 29 7.42 -2.90 -2.00
C THR A 29 8.89 -3.02 -2.39
N GLY A 30 9.18 -3.61 -3.55
CA GLY A 30 10.53 -3.68 -4.11
C GLY A 30 10.90 -2.46 -4.94
N SER A 31 12.17 -2.04 -4.94
CA SER A 31 12.64 -0.83 -5.65
C SER A 31 12.65 -0.97 -7.18
N VAL A 32 12.52 -2.20 -7.70
CA VAL A 32 12.47 -2.48 -9.14
C VAL A 32 11.14 -3.13 -9.57
N ASP A 33 10.10 -3.02 -8.74
CA ASP A 33 8.75 -3.47 -9.09
C ASP A 33 8.16 -2.63 -10.24
N ILE A 34 8.12 -3.23 -11.43
CA ILE A 34 7.49 -2.65 -12.63
C ILE A 34 6.00 -3.01 -12.78
N THR A 35 5.50 -3.97 -11.98
CA THR A 35 4.12 -4.45 -12.04
C THR A 35 3.20 -3.51 -11.25
N VAL A 36 3.62 -3.18 -10.03
CA VAL A 36 2.94 -2.21 -9.17
C VAL A 36 3.92 -1.09 -8.85
N PRO A 37 3.68 0.14 -9.36
CA PRO A 37 4.55 1.26 -9.09
C PRO A 37 4.73 1.51 -7.58
N ILE A 38 5.99 1.70 -7.15
CA ILE A 38 6.39 2.04 -5.77
C ILE A 38 5.59 3.22 -5.19
N SER A 39 5.20 4.15 -6.06
CA SER A 39 4.39 5.31 -5.70
C SER A 39 3.07 4.94 -5.01
N GLN A 40 2.49 3.75 -5.29
CA GLN A 40 1.29 3.29 -4.60
C GLN A 40 1.57 3.01 -3.11
N THR A 41 2.64 2.29 -2.79
CA THR A 41 3.06 2.03 -1.40
C THR A 41 3.39 3.32 -0.67
N ILE A 42 4.15 4.23 -1.30
CA ILE A 42 4.46 5.55 -0.73
C ILE A 42 3.18 6.34 -0.44
N THR A 43 2.25 6.37 -1.41
CA THR A 43 1.00 7.13 -1.28
C THR A 43 0.12 6.57 -0.17
N PHE A 44 -0.06 5.25 -0.11
CA PHE A 44 -0.85 4.62 0.93
C PHE A 44 -0.25 4.83 2.33
N ALA A 45 1.06 4.62 2.49
CA ALA A 45 1.73 4.82 3.78
C ALA A 45 1.61 6.27 4.27
N LYS A 46 1.71 7.25 3.36
CA LYS A 46 1.47 8.67 3.68
C LYS A 46 0.03 8.90 4.13
N GLN A 47 -0.94 8.37 3.39
CA GLN A 47 -2.37 8.49 3.73
C GLN A 47 -2.68 7.86 5.10
N ALA A 48 -2.13 6.68 5.39
CA ALA A 48 -2.31 5.99 6.66
C ALA A 48 -1.74 6.81 7.83
N LYS A 49 -0.51 7.31 7.71
CA LYS A 49 0.08 8.20 8.72
C LYS A 49 -0.74 9.47 8.93
N SER A 50 -1.24 10.08 7.85
CA SER A 50 -2.10 11.27 7.95
C SER A 50 -3.47 10.99 8.59
N ALA A 51 -3.98 9.76 8.47
CA ALA A 51 -5.21 9.33 9.13
C ALA A 51 -5.00 8.96 10.62
N GLY A 52 -3.74 8.90 11.08
CA GLY A 52 -3.38 8.58 12.46
C GLY A 52 -2.90 7.15 12.69
N ASP A 53 -2.80 6.32 11.63
CA ASP A 53 -2.30 4.96 11.76
C ASP A 53 -0.78 4.91 11.98
N ASN A 54 -0.36 3.90 12.75
CA ASN A 54 1.06 3.51 12.83
C ASN A 54 1.45 2.69 11.61
N CYS A 55 1.86 3.36 10.54
CA CYS A 55 2.30 2.73 9.29
C CYS A 55 3.81 2.87 9.07
N ALA A 56 4.53 1.75 9.03
CA ALA A 56 5.90 1.69 8.53
C ALA A 56 5.91 1.53 7.01
N GLN A 57 6.82 2.21 6.32
CA GLN A 57 7.05 2.06 4.88
C GLN A 57 8.42 1.40 4.68
N VAL A 58 8.45 0.31 3.92
CA VAL A 58 9.69 -0.40 3.57
C VAL A 58 9.79 -0.50 2.06
N ILE A 59 10.89 -0.01 1.51
CA ILE A 59 11.25 -0.23 0.11
C ILE A 59 12.47 -1.12 0.12
N VAL A 60 12.37 -2.32 -0.46
CA VAL A 60 13.47 -3.28 -0.48
C VAL A 60 14.26 -3.09 -1.77
N GLU A 61 15.54 -2.75 -1.63
CA GLU A 61 16.39 -2.40 -2.77
C GLU A 61 16.69 -3.63 -3.66
N GLY A 62 16.56 -3.47 -4.98
CA GLY A 62 16.81 -4.51 -5.98
C GLY A 62 15.72 -5.57 -6.09
N GLU A 63 14.65 -5.46 -5.29
CA GLU A 63 13.55 -6.43 -5.25
C GLU A 63 12.44 -6.10 -6.27
N ASP A 64 11.93 -7.13 -6.95
CA ASP A 64 10.83 -7.03 -7.93
C ASP A 64 9.47 -7.38 -7.29
N HIS A 65 8.41 -7.46 -8.10
CA HIS A 65 7.05 -7.74 -7.60
C HIS A 65 6.90 -9.09 -6.90
N PHE A 66 7.67 -10.10 -7.31
CA PHE A 66 7.44 -11.50 -6.95
C PHE A 66 8.48 -12.03 -5.97
N VAL A 67 9.59 -11.33 -5.77
CA VAL A 67 10.66 -11.79 -4.88
C VAL A 67 10.17 -12.01 -3.44
N HIS A 68 9.21 -11.23 -2.94
CA HIS A 68 8.61 -11.46 -1.62
C HIS A 68 7.84 -12.80 -1.49
N LEU A 69 7.48 -13.44 -2.61
CA LEU A 69 6.88 -14.78 -2.62
C LEU A 69 7.92 -15.90 -2.56
N ASN A 70 9.19 -15.57 -2.77
CA ASN A 70 10.28 -16.50 -2.52
C ASN A 70 10.51 -16.61 -1.01
N ILE A 71 10.44 -17.82 -0.48
CA ILE A 71 10.68 -18.13 0.94
C ILE A 71 12.07 -17.66 1.41
N SER A 72 13.03 -17.49 0.49
CA SER A 72 14.35 -16.93 0.82
C SER A 72 14.42 -15.41 0.85
N SER A 73 13.39 -14.68 0.37
CA SER A 73 13.35 -13.22 0.46
C SER A 73 13.16 -12.78 1.91
N LYS A 74 13.75 -11.64 2.25
CA LYS A 74 13.71 -11.06 3.59
C LYS A 74 13.32 -9.59 3.48
N SER A 75 12.12 -9.26 3.96
CA SER A 75 11.81 -7.90 4.36
C SER A 75 12.46 -7.65 5.72
N SER A 76 13.66 -7.08 5.76
CA SER A 76 14.29 -6.67 7.02
C SER A 76 13.56 -5.46 7.61
N ASN A 77 13.20 -5.56 8.89
CA ASN A 77 12.59 -4.51 9.72
C ASN A 77 13.65 -3.54 10.26
#